data_AF-A0A8C7TQR7-F1
#
_entry.id   AF-A0A8C7TQR7-F1
#
_cell.length_a   1.000
_cell.length_b   1.000
_cell.length_c   1.000
_cell.angle_alpha   90.00
_cell.angle_beta   90.00
_cell.angle_gamma   90.00
#
_symmetry.space_group_name_H-M   'P 1'
#
loop_
_entity.id
_entity.type
_entity.pdbx_description
1 polymer ?
#
loop_
_entity_poly.entity_id
_entity_poly.type
_entity_poly.pdbx_seq_one_letter_code
_entity_poly.pdbx_strand_id
1 'polypeptide(L)'
;MTKNCHNDYKMKFSDVEEFPDLSLHNNHMAKVLTKDMYKKLRSKSTPSGFTLDDCTQTGVDNPGHPFIMTVGCVAGDEECYDVFKDMFDPIISDRHGGYKPTDKHKTDLNFENLKGGDDLDPAYVLSSRVRTGRSIKGYTLPPHNSRGERRMVEKLSIEALATLDGEFKGKYYPLNAMTDAEQDQLIADHFLFDKPVSPLLLSAGMARDWPDARGIWHNDAKSFLVWVNEEDHLRVISMEKGGNMKEVFRRFCVGLQKIEAVFKKHNHGFMWNEHLGYVLTCPSNLGTGLRGGVHVKLPKLSTHAKFEEILTRLRLQKRGTGGVDTASVGGWRQAHGGDGEEAGEGRGHRWHDPRPEVKRYLCFSVFCIIKMTSLVVTRAGDCLPGHFLKTLHSDPTFISILHSFSSSFIFLLPTVTFHLSRSFHRIV
;
A
#
# COMPACT_ATOMS: atom_id res chain seq x y z
N MET A 1 -6.12 6.56 -35.27
CA MET A 1 -5.33 6.96 -34.09
C MET A 1 -5.93 8.25 -33.56
N THR A 2 -6.37 8.26 -32.31
CA THR A 2 -6.78 9.47 -31.59
C THR A 2 -5.57 10.39 -31.52
N LYS A 3 -5.64 11.59 -32.09
CA LYS A 3 -4.54 12.56 -32.01
C LYS A 3 -4.46 13.10 -30.59
N ASN A 4 -3.36 12.85 -29.89
CA ASN A 4 -3.05 13.56 -28.65
C ASN A 4 -2.34 14.86 -29.04
N CYS A 5 -3.14 15.90 -29.29
CA CYS A 5 -2.65 17.15 -29.87
C CYS A 5 -1.48 17.76 -29.07
N HIS A 6 -1.47 17.63 -27.74
CA HIS A 6 -0.37 18.18 -26.93
C HIS A 6 0.93 17.39 -27.12
N ASN A 7 0.88 16.06 -27.15
CA ASN A 7 2.08 15.27 -27.44
C ASN A 7 2.60 15.55 -28.85
N ASP A 8 1.72 15.78 -29.83
CA ASP A 8 2.12 16.18 -31.19
C ASP A 8 2.91 17.49 -31.21
N TYR A 9 2.65 18.43 -30.28
CA TYR A 9 3.47 19.64 -30.12
C TYR A 9 4.82 19.35 -29.43
N LYS A 10 4.85 18.51 -28.39
CA LYS A 10 6.11 18.07 -27.74
C LYS A 10 7.07 17.39 -28.71
N MET A 11 6.52 16.65 -29.68
CA MET A 11 7.31 15.99 -30.73
C MET A 11 7.93 16.96 -31.74
N LYS A 12 7.61 18.25 -31.69
CA LYS A 12 8.34 19.30 -32.45
C LYS A 12 9.67 19.68 -31.80
N PHE A 13 9.86 19.34 -30.53
CA PHE A 13 11.09 19.52 -29.78
C PHE A 13 11.86 18.21 -29.68
N SER A 14 13.18 18.28 -29.62
CA SER A 14 14.07 17.12 -29.54
C SER A 14 13.84 16.33 -28.25
N ASP A 15 14.24 15.05 -28.24
CA ASP A 15 14.21 14.22 -27.03
C ASP A 15 15.06 14.78 -25.90
N VAL A 16 16.11 15.56 -26.21
CA VAL A 16 16.98 16.19 -25.21
C VAL A 16 16.31 17.41 -24.57
N GLU A 17 15.56 18.20 -25.32
CA GLU A 17 14.87 19.40 -24.82
C GLU A 17 13.71 19.06 -23.87
N GLU A 18 13.10 17.90 -24.05
CA GLU A 18 11.92 17.46 -23.27
C GLU A 18 12.28 16.42 -22.20
N PHE A 19 13.52 15.93 -22.17
CA PHE A 19 13.97 15.01 -21.12
C PHE A 19 13.98 15.74 -19.76
N PRO A 20 13.37 15.18 -18.71
CA PRO A 20 13.30 15.84 -17.42
C PRO A 20 14.69 15.95 -16.75
N ASP A 21 14.94 17.06 -16.05
CA ASP A 21 16.08 17.16 -15.14
C ASP A 21 15.79 16.36 -13.87
N LEU A 22 16.54 15.28 -13.70
CA LEU A 22 16.43 14.34 -12.57
C LEU A 22 17.68 14.34 -11.68
N SER A 23 18.54 15.36 -11.79
CA SER A 23 19.85 15.41 -11.14
C SER A 23 19.81 15.38 -9.61
N LEU A 24 18.70 15.83 -9.01
CA LEU A 24 18.49 15.88 -7.56
C LEU A 24 17.46 14.85 -7.08
N HIS A 25 17.09 13.90 -7.94
CA HIS A 25 15.98 12.99 -7.69
C HIS A 25 16.45 11.65 -7.10
N ASN A 26 15.65 11.15 -6.17
CA ASN A 26 15.82 9.90 -5.45
C ASN A 26 14.47 9.17 -5.33
N ASN A 27 14.00 8.67 -6.46
CA ASN A 27 12.84 7.79 -6.58
C ASN A 27 13.14 6.67 -7.60
N HIS A 28 12.36 5.59 -7.62
CA HIS A 28 12.64 4.45 -8.50
C HIS A 28 12.61 4.81 -9.99
N MET A 29 11.67 5.67 -10.42
CA MET A 29 11.59 6.16 -11.80
C MET A 29 12.87 6.88 -12.23
N ALA A 30 13.38 7.80 -11.41
CA ALA A 30 14.59 8.57 -11.73
C ALA A 30 15.85 7.70 -11.81
N LYS A 31 15.89 6.57 -11.10
CA LYS A 31 17.00 5.60 -11.19
C LYS A 31 16.98 4.78 -12.48
N VAL A 32 15.82 4.66 -13.11
CA VAL A 32 15.59 3.77 -14.27
C VAL A 32 15.53 4.55 -15.58
N LEU A 33 14.91 5.73 -15.59
CA LEU A 33 14.68 6.47 -16.82
C LEU A 33 16.01 6.98 -17.42
N THR A 34 16.27 6.61 -18.67
CA THR A 34 17.45 7.07 -19.43
C THR A 34 17.02 7.89 -20.65
N LYS A 35 17.93 8.70 -21.19
CA LYS A 35 17.66 9.48 -22.41
C LYS A 35 17.25 8.58 -23.60
N ASP A 36 17.93 7.46 -23.78
CA ASP A 36 17.60 6.50 -24.85
C ASP A 36 16.22 5.86 -24.63
N MET A 37 15.87 5.53 -23.38
CA MET A 37 14.56 5.00 -23.04
C MET A 37 13.46 6.06 -23.30
N TYR A 38 13.69 7.30 -22.87
CA TYR A 38 12.77 8.41 -23.11
C TYR A 38 12.55 8.64 -24.61
N LYS A 39 13.63 8.73 -25.39
CA LYS A 39 13.57 8.86 -26.86
C LYS A 39 12.74 7.74 -27.51
N LYS A 40 12.90 6.50 -27.05
CA LYS A 40 12.17 5.34 -27.56
C LYS A 40 10.67 5.36 -27.21
N LEU A 41 10.32 5.87 -26.03
CA LEU A 41 8.99 5.73 -25.46
C LEU A 41 8.12 7.00 -25.55
N ARG A 42 8.70 8.21 -25.65
CA ARG A 42 7.97 9.49 -25.59
C ARG A 42 6.91 9.70 -26.68
N SER A 43 7.08 9.05 -27.84
CA SER A 43 6.10 9.11 -28.93
C SER A 43 4.94 8.13 -28.77
N LYS A 44 5.00 7.21 -27.80
CA LYS A 44 3.95 6.22 -27.57
C LYS A 44 2.83 6.78 -26.71
N SER A 45 1.64 6.24 -26.91
CA SER A 45 0.48 6.42 -26.03
C SER A 45 -0.31 5.13 -25.93
N THR A 46 -1.02 4.97 -24.83
CA THR A 46 -1.99 3.87 -24.65
C THR A 46 -3.26 4.14 -25.48
N PRO A 47 -4.19 3.17 -25.62
CA PRO A 47 -5.44 3.40 -26.34
C PRO A 47 -6.27 4.59 -25.80
N SER A 48 -6.15 4.89 -24.50
CA SER A 48 -6.81 6.03 -23.85
C SER A 48 -6.05 7.37 -24.02
N GLY A 49 -4.87 7.35 -24.63
CA GLY A 49 -4.04 8.51 -24.87
C GLY A 49 -3.04 8.83 -23.76
N PHE A 50 -2.88 7.98 -22.74
CA PHE A 50 -1.91 8.18 -21.65
C PHE A 50 -0.48 8.00 -22.18
N THR A 51 0.42 8.91 -21.81
CA THR A 51 1.79 9.00 -22.36
C THR A 51 2.86 8.67 -21.31
N LEU A 52 4.12 8.56 -21.76
CA LEU A 52 5.25 8.37 -20.85
C LEU A 52 5.38 9.54 -19.85
N ASP A 53 5.18 10.77 -20.33
CA ASP A 53 5.28 11.95 -19.47
C ASP A 53 4.22 11.90 -18.38
N ASP A 54 2.99 11.51 -18.72
CA ASP A 54 1.90 11.34 -17.75
C ASP A 54 2.25 10.27 -16.70
N CYS A 55 2.88 9.16 -17.11
CA CYS A 55 3.37 8.15 -16.18
C CYS A 55 4.40 8.71 -15.20
N THR A 56 5.33 9.55 -15.66
CA THR A 56 6.50 9.99 -14.88
C THR A 56 6.31 11.30 -14.13
N GLN A 57 5.27 12.10 -14.43
CA GLN A 57 5.11 13.46 -13.92
C GLN A 57 5.23 13.54 -12.40
N THR A 58 4.61 12.61 -11.67
CA THR A 58 4.71 12.58 -10.21
C THR A 58 6.13 12.38 -9.70
N GLY A 59 6.97 11.60 -10.39
CA GLY A 59 8.38 11.45 -10.02
C GLY A 59 9.22 12.65 -10.38
N VAL A 60 8.88 13.38 -11.46
CA VAL A 60 9.55 14.63 -11.83
C VAL A 60 9.24 15.72 -10.80
N ASP A 61 7.98 15.86 -10.41
CA ASP A 61 7.53 16.88 -9.45
C ASP A 61 7.98 16.59 -8.02
N ASN A 62 8.24 15.32 -7.69
CA ASN A 62 8.60 14.88 -6.35
C ASN A 62 10.01 14.25 -6.36
N PRO A 63 11.08 15.05 -6.16
CA PRO A 63 12.45 14.56 -6.21
C PRO A 63 12.74 13.52 -5.13
N GLY A 64 11.97 13.47 -4.06
CA GLY A 64 12.06 12.41 -3.07
C GLY A 64 10.93 12.54 -2.06
N HIS A 65 11.00 11.73 -1.01
CA HIS A 65 10.07 11.85 0.11
C HIS A 65 10.82 11.73 1.44
N PRO A 66 10.52 12.54 2.46
CA PRO A 66 11.28 12.57 3.71
C PRO A 66 11.34 11.23 4.46
N PHE A 67 10.37 10.34 4.22
CA PHE A 67 10.21 9.13 5.02
C PHE A 67 10.46 7.82 4.26
N ILE A 68 10.38 7.80 2.93
CA ILE A 68 10.44 6.56 2.12
C ILE A 68 11.05 6.80 0.74
N MET A 69 11.64 5.77 0.15
CA MET A 69 11.91 5.73 -1.29
C MET A 69 10.58 5.62 -2.04
N THR A 70 10.23 6.62 -2.85
CA THR A 70 9.00 6.61 -3.66
C THR A 70 9.21 5.92 -5.01
N VAL A 71 8.11 5.49 -5.64
CA VAL A 71 8.17 4.88 -6.96
C VAL A 71 8.43 5.93 -8.04
N GLY A 72 7.77 7.09 -7.99
CA GLY A 72 7.97 8.17 -8.95
C GLY A 72 7.29 7.95 -10.31
N CYS A 73 6.40 6.98 -10.44
CA CYS A 73 5.55 6.83 -11.62
C CYS A 73 4.23 6.15 -11.28
N VAL A 74 3.25 6.31 -12.17
CA VAL A 74 1.90 5.72 -12.08
C VAL A 74 1.44 5.20 -13.44
N ALA A 75 0.50 4.25 -13.42
CA ALA A 75 -0.25 3.82 -14.59
C ALA A 75 -1.58 4.60 -14.69
N GLY A 76 -1.92 5.03 -15.90
CA GLY A 76 -3.20 5.67 -16.22
C GLY A 76 -4.27 4.69 -16.71
N ASP A 77 -3.89 3.48 -17.12
CA ASP A 77 -4.77 2.38 -17.56
C ASP A 77 -4.04 1.01 -17.47
N GLU A 78 -4.72 -0.07 -17.84
CA GLU A 78 -4.14 -1.44 -17.80
C GLU A 78 -2.98 -1.57 -18.79
N GLU A 79 -3.10 -0.95 -19.97
CA GLU A 79 -2.16 -1.01 -21.09
C GLU A 79 -0.84 -0.28 -20.82
N CYS A 80 -0.78 0.66 -19.87
CA CYS A 80 0.46 1.33 -19.45
C CYS A 80 1.60 0.35 -19.16
N TYR A 81 1.28 -0.76 -18.48
CA TYR A 81 2.27 -1.75 -18.08
C TYR A 81 2.85 -2.56 -19.26
N ASP A 82 2.16 -2.58 -20.41
CA ASP A 82 2.66 -3.19 -21.65
C ASP A 82 3.35 -2.16 -22.56
N VAL A 83 2.72 -1.00 -22.76
CA VAL A 83 3.21 0.06 -23.68
C VAL A 83 4.54 0.64 -23.21
N PHE A 84 4.68 0.84 -21.89
CA PHE A 84 5.86 1.43 -21.25
C PHE A 84 6.65 0.41 -20.41
N LYS A 85 6.53 -0.89 -20.75
CA LYS A 85 7.19 -1.97 -20.01
C LYS A 85 8.70 -1.81 -19.84
N ASP A 86 9.38 -1.22 -20.81
CA ASP A 86 10.84 -0.99 -20.73
C ASP A 86 11.22 -0.09 -19.53
N MET A 87 10.31 0.77 -19.09
CA MET A 87 10.45 1.58 -17.87
C MET A 87 9.84 0.87 -16.64
N PHE A 88 8.64 0.30 -16.76
CA PHE A 88 7.97 -0.31 -15.62
C PHE A 88 8.67 -1.58 -15.11
N ASP A 89 9.18 -2.44 -16.00
CA ASP A 89 9.80 -3.72 -15.61
C ASP A 89 11.02 -3.53 -14.68
N PRO A 90 12.00 -2.65 -14.97
CA PRO A 90 13.10 -2.40 -14.04
C PRO A 90 12.66 -1.73 -12.73
N ILE A 91 11.67 -0.82 -12.78
CA ILE A 91 11.11 -0.18 -11.59
C ILE A 91 10.43 -1.22 -10.69
N ILE A 92 9.64 -2.11 -11.29
CA ILE A 92 8.97 -3.22 -10.60
C ILE A 92 10.02 -4.14 -10.00
N SER A 93 11.05 -4.52 -10.75
CA SER A 93 12.14 -5.36 -10.24
C SER A 93 12.81 -4.72 -9.02
N ASP A 94 13.24 -3.46 -9.10
CA ASP A 94 13.91 -2.77 -7.98
C ASP A 94 12.96 -2.63 -6.77
N ARG A 95 11.74 -2.13 -7.00
CA ARG A 95 10.75 -1.94 -5.94
C ARG A 95 10.33 -3.26 -5.30
N HIS A 96 10.24 -4.33 -6.08
CA HIS A 96 9.79 -5.66 -5.66
C HIS A 96 10.91 -6.66 -5.36
N GLY A 97 12.15 -6.20 -5.19
CA GLY A 97 13.25 -7.04 -4.70
C GLY A 97 13.74 -8.08 -5.69
N GLY A 98 13.84 -7.70 -6.96
CA GLY A 98 14.35 -8.53 -8.05
C GLY A 98 13.29 -9.30 -8.83
N TYR A 99 12.01 -8.90 -8.76
CA TYR A 99 10.94 -9.54 -9.54
C TYR A 99 11.15 -9.33 -11.03
N LYS A 100 11.42 -10.41 -11.77
CA LYS A 100 11.85 -10.36 -13.17
C LYS A 100 10.65 -10.35 -14.11
N PRO A 101 10.79 -9.80 -15.34
CA PRO A 101 9.72 -9.83 -16.36
C PRO A 101 9.20 -11.22 -16.72
N THR A 102 9.97 -12.27 -16.43
CA THR A 102 9.63 -13.68 -16.67
C THR A 102 8.94 -14.36 -15.48
N ASP A 103 8.98 -13.73 -14.30
CA ASP A 103 8.39 -14.31 -13.10
C ASP A 103 6.85 -14.26 -13.21
N LYS A 104 6.17 -15.13 -12.47
CA LYS A 104 4.70 -15.20 -12.48
C LYS A 104 4.14 -14.98 -11.09
N HIS A 105 3.07 -14.20 -11.02
CA HIS A 105 2.39 -13.94 -9.77
C HIS A 105 1.56 -15.16 -9.38
N LYS A 106 1.53 -15.50 -8.09
CA LYS A 106 0.57 -16.48 -7.55
C LYS A 106 -0.32 -15.83 -6.51
N THR A 107 -1.61 -16.01 -6.68
CA THR A 107 -2.62 -15.58 -5.72
C THR A 107 -3.09 -16.80 -4.94
N ASP A 108 -3.00 -16.73 -3.62
CA ASP A 108 -3.70 -17.65 -2.72
C ASP A 108 -4.52 -16.79 -1.75
N LEU A 109 -5.84 -16.96 -1.79
CA LEU A 109 -6.79 -16.31 -0.88
C LEU A 109 -7.47 -17.34 0.03
N ASN A 110 -6.93 -18.56 0.11
CA ASN A 110 -7.38 -19.54 1.09
C ASN A 110 -6.85 -19.14 2.48
N PHE A 111 -7.71 -18.48 3.26
CA PHE A 111 -7.37 -18.03 4.62
C PHE A 111 -7.08 -19.19 5.58
N GLU A 112 -7.52 -20.41 5.29
CA GLU A 112 -7.26 -21.58 6.14
C GLU A 112 -5.78 -21.98 6.13
N ASN A 113 -5.04 -21.57 5.11
CA ASN A 113 -3.59 -21.79 5.02
C ASN A 113 -2.80 -20.91 6.02
N LEU A 114 -3.44 -19.91 6.64
CA LEU A 114 -2.79 -19.06 7.64
C LEU A 114 -2.61 -19.84 8.97
N LYS A 115 -1.34 -19.97 9.38
CA LYS A 115 -0.95 -20.60 10.64
C LYS A 115 -0.74 -19.53 11.72
N GLY A 116 -1.38 -19.72 12.88
CA GLY A 116 -1.37 -18.76 13.98
C GLY A 116 -2.07 -17.45 13.64
N GLY A 117 -1.72 -16.39 14.37
CA GLY A 117 -2.25 -15.03 14.16
C GLY A 117 -3.64 -14.81 14.75
N ASP A 118 -4.22 -15.79 15.42
CA ASP A 118 -5.47 -15.72 16.17
C ASP A 118 -5.30 -15.18 17.60
N ASP A 119 -4.06 -15.07 18.08
CA ASP A 119 -3.71 -14.81 19.48
C ASP A 119 -2.58 -13.79 19.65
N LEU A 120 -2.38 -12.85 18.71
CA LEU A 120 -1.35 -11.81 18.88
C LEU A 120 -1.64 -11.02 20.18
N ASP A 121 -0.60 -10.86 21.01
CA ASP A 121 -0.76 -10.35 22.37
C ASP A 121 -1.46 -8.97 22.41
N PRO A 122 -2.68 -8.88 22.95
CA PRO A 122 -3.47 -7.64 22.96
C PRO A 122 -2.90 -6.57 23.91
N ALA A 123 -1.96 -6.91 24.80
CA ALA A 123 -1.24 -5.93 25.60
C ALA A 123 -0.36 -5.01 24.70
N TYR A 124 0.13 -5.57 23.60
CA TYR A 124 0.95 -4.86 22.63
C TYR A 124 0.14 -4.45 21.40
N VAL A 125 -0.64 -5.37 20.82
CA VAL A 125 -1.40 -5.19 19.58
C VAL A 125 -2.78 -4.57 19.86
N LEU A 126 -2.94 -3.32 19.43
CA LEU A 126 -4.15 -2.52 19.61
C LEU A 126 -5.23 -2.80 18.57
N SER A 127 -4.82 -3.05 17.34
CA SER A 127 -5.71 -3.34 16.22
C SER A 127 -4.97 -4.09 15.13
N SER A 128 -5.75 -4.84 14.35
CA SER A 128 -5.29 -5.63 13.21
C SER A 128 -6.05 -5.19 11.96
N ARG A 129 -5.36 -5.06 10.83
CA ARG A 129 -5.94 -4.61 9.56
C ARG A 129 -5.29 -5.30 8.37
N VAL A 130 -6.11 -5.70 7.41
CA VAL A 130 -5.68 -6.14 6.08
C VAL A 130 -6.38 -5.27 5.04
N ARG A 131 -5.65 -4.81 4.03
CA ARG A 131 -6.25 -4.05 2.92
C ARG A 131 -5.66 -4.45 1.58
N THR A 132 -6.39 -4.23 0.50
CA THR A 132 -5.89 -4.31 -0.87
C THR A 132 -6.57 -3.28 -1.78
N GLY A 133 -6.03 -3.08 -2.97
CA GLY A 133 -6.69 -2.35 -4.05
C GLY A 133 -7.26 -3.29 -5.11
N ARG A 134 -8.29 -2.86 -5.83
CA ARG A 134 -8.76 -3.51 -7.07
C ARG A 134 -9.11 -2.46 -8.12
N SER A 135 -8.75 -2.72 -9.36
CA SER A 135 -9.12 -1.90 -10.52
C SER A 135 -10.10 -2.65 -11.41
N ILE A 136 -11.21 -2.02 -11.77
CA ILE A 136 -12.21 -2.57 -12.69
C ILE A 136 -11.69 -2.48 -14.13
N LYS A 137 -11.69 -3.61 -14.85
CA LYS A 137 -11.22 -3.71 -16.23
C LYS A 137 -12.10 -2.90 -17.19
N GLY A 138 -11.46 -2.28 -18.18
CA GLY A 138 -12.12 -1.45 -19.20
C GLY A 138 -12.35 0.01 -18.80
N TYR A 139 -11.90 0.42 -17.61
CA TYR A 139 -11.90 1.81 -17.17
C TYR A 139 -10.47 2.29 -16.92
N THR A 140 -10.14 3.51 -17.32
CA THR A 140 -8.84 4.11 -16.98
C THR A 140 -8.70 4.31 -15.47
N LEU A 141 -7.47 4.32 -14.97
CA LEU A 141 -7.13 4.45 -13.55
C LEU A 141 -7.25 5.92 -13.08
N PRO A 142 -7.31 6.17 -11.76
CA PRO A 142 -7.51 7.52 -11.19
C PRO A 142 -6.64 8.67 -11.73
N PRO A 143 -5.36 8.47 -12.12
CA PRO A 143 -4.57 9.53 -12.75
C PRO A 143 -5.22 10.09 -14.02
N HIS A 144 -5.87 9.22 -14.80
CA HIS A 144 -6.36 9.54 -16.14
C HIS A 144 -7.88 9.57 -16.26
N ASN A 145 -8.61 8.95 -15.33
CA ASN A 145 -10.05 8.77 -15.51
C ASN A 145 -10.82 10.09 -15.66
N SER A 146 -11.74 10.06 -16.62
CA SER A 146 -12.70 11.13 -16.81
C SER A 146 -13.74 11.13 -15.70
N ARG A 147 -14.46 12.25 -15.52
CA ARG A 147 -15.64 12.29 -14.63
C ARG A 147 -16.66 11.20 -14.97
N GLY A 148 -16.84 10.91 -16.27
CA GLY A 148 -17.77 9.89 -16.75
C GLY A 148 -17.36 8.48 -16.32
N GLU A 149 -16.11 8.09 -16.58
CA GLU A 149 -15.59 6.78 -16.15
C GLU A 149 -15.62 6.63 -14.62
N ARG A 150 -15.24 7.67 -13.88
CA ARG A 150 -15.23 7.66 -12.42
C ARG A 150 -16.63 7.42 -11.83
N ARG A 151 -17.65 8.10 -12.37
CA ARG A 151 -19.07 7.89 -12.00
C ARG A 151 -19.56 6.50 -12.36
N MET A 152 -19.10 5.93 -13.48
CA MET A 152 -19.43 4.55 -13.85
C MET A 152 -18.79 3.53 -12.90
N VAL A 153 -17.53 3.72 -12.53
CA VAL A 153 -16.84 2.93 -11.50
C VAL A 153 -17.60 3.00 -10.18
N GLU A 154 -18.00 4.20 -9.73
CA GLU A 154 -18.79 4.37 -8.52
C GLU A 154 -20.12 3.61 -8.60
N LYS A 155 -20.89 3.82 -9.68
CA LYS A 155 -22.18 3.16 -9.89
C LYS A 155 -22.06 1.64 -9.80
N LEU A 156 -21.13 1.04 -10.55
CA LEU A 156 -20.89 -0.40 -10.53
C LEU A 156 -20.48 -0.90 -9.15
N SER A 157 -19.68 -0.11 -8.43
CA SER A 157 -19.25 -0.43 -7.08
C SER A 157 -20.42 -0.43 -6.10
N ILE A 158 -21.30 0.58 -6.15
CA ILE A 158 -22.49 0.66 -5.31
C ILE A 158 -23.43 -0.52 -5.59
N GLU A 159 -23.70 -0.80 -6.87
CA GLU A 159 -24.55 -1.92 -7.28
C GLU A 159 -23.98 -3.24 -6.74
N ALA A 160 -22.66 -3.45 -6.85
CA ALA A 160 -22.03 -4.66 -6.34
C ALA A 160 -22.11 -4.77 -4.80
N LEU A 161 -21.77 -3.69 -4.10
CA LEU A 161 -21.72 -3.65 -2.64
C LEU A 161 -23.13 -3.75 -2.00
N ALA A 162 -24.17 -3.27 -2.69
CA ALA A 162 -25.56 -3.39 -2.24
C ALA A 162 -26.07 -4.85 -2.21
N THR A 163 -25.42 -5.77 -2.93
CA THR A 163 -25.77 -7.20 -2.92
C THR A 163 -25.13 -7.98 -1.77
N LEU A 164 -24.20 -7.37 -1.03
CA LEU A 164 -23.54 -8.03 0.09
C LEU A 164 -24.50 -8.23 1.26
N ASP A 165 -24.45 -9.41 1.86
CA ASP A 165 -25.35 -9.88 2.90
C ASP A 165 -24.60 -10.48 4.11
N GLY A 166 -25.36 -10.87 5.14
CA GLY A 166 -24.81 -11.46 6.37
C GLY A 166 -23.83 -10.52 7.07
N GLU A 167 -22.65 -11.03 7.43
CA GLU A 167 -21.58 -10.24 8.06
C GLU A 167 -21.05 -9.08 7.18
N PHE A 168 -21.35 -9.11 5.87
CA PHE A 168 -20.95 -8.09 4.91
C PHE A 168 -22.09 -7.14 4.52
N LYS A 169 -23.27 -7.22 5.14
CA LYS A 169 -24.33 -6.25 4.90
C LYS A 169 -23.87 -4.86 5.36
N GLY A 170 -24.10 -3.84 4.54
CA GLY A 170 -23.59 -2.49 4.80
C GLY A 170 -24.26 -1.38 4.00
N LYS A 171 -23.74 -0.17 4.16
CA LYS A 171 -24.24 1.06 3.52
C LYS A 171 -23.11 1.82 2.83
N TYR A 172 -23.42 2.43 1.68
CA TYR A 172 -22.55 3.38 0.98
C TYR A 172 -22.85 4.82 1.40
N TYR A 173 -21.79 5.60 1.56
CA TYR A 173 -21.79 7.00 1.94
C TYR A 173 -20.99 7.78 0.89
N PRO A 174 -21.66 8.45 -0.06
CA PRO A 174 -20.98 9.29 -1.03
C PRO A 174 -20.42 10.55 -0.32
N LEU A 175 -19.20 10.96 -0.66
CA LEU A 175 -18.54 12.09 -0.02
C LEU A 175 -19.26 13.42 -0.27
N ASN A 176 -19.91 13.58 -1.43
CA ASN A 176 -20.60 14.82 -1.79
C ASN A 176 -21.95 15.04 -1.09
N ALA A 177 -22.49 14.02 -0.43
CA ALA A 177 -23.76 14.09 0.30
C ALA A 177 -23.64 13.61 1.76
N MET A 178 -22.39 13.51 2.26
CA MET A 178 -22.10 13.17 3.64
C MET A 178 -22.45 14.36 4.54
N THR A 179 -23.18 14.10 5.62
CA THR A 179 -23.44 15.12 6.64
C THR A 179 -22.22 15.34 7.53
N ASP A 180 -22.07 16.52 8.14
CA ASP A 180 -20.97 16.81 9.07
C ASP A 180 -20.88 15.77 10.20
N ALA A 181 -22.03 15.32 10.72
CA ALA A 181 -22.09 14.29 11.76
C ALA A 181 -21.60 12.91 11.27
N GLU A 182 -21.95 12.51 10.04
CA GLU A 182 -21.43 11.27 9.44
C GLU A 182 -19.93 11.37 9.18
N GLN A 183 -19.47 12.53 8.69
CA GLN A 183 -18.05 12.80 8.46
C GLN A 183 -17.24 12.72 9.76
N ASP A 184 -17.65 13.43 10.80
CA ASP A 184 -17.00 13.42 12.12
C ASP A 184 -16.94 12.00 12.70
N GLN A 185 -18.03 11.24 12.58
CA GLN A 185 -18.08 9.86 13.04
C GLN A 185 -17.09 8.96 12.28
N LEU A 186 -17.02 9.07 10.95
CA LEU A 186 -16.10 8.28 10.13
C LEU A 186 -14.63 8.67 10.35
N ILE A 187 -14.35 9.94 10.66
CA ILE A 187 -13.04 10.41 11.09
C ILE A 187 -12.67 9.79 12.45
N ALA A 188 -13.57 9.85 13.42
CA ALA A 188 -13.37 9.29 14.76
C ALA A 188 -13.14 7.77 14.72
N ASP A 189 -13.79 7.07 13.81
CA ASP A 189 -13.62 5.63 13.60
C ASP A 189 -12.34 5.27 12.80
N HIS A 190 -11.59 6.26 12.31
CA HIS A 190 -10.44 6.11 11.42
C HIS A 190 -10.77 5.43 10.07
N PHE A 191 -11.99 5.65 9.57
CA PHE A 191 -12.50 5.04 8.34
C PHE A 191 -12.47 5.97 7.14
N LEU A 192 -12.68 7.27 7.37
CA LEU A 192 -12.75 8.24 6.28
C LEU A 192 -11.36 8.45 5.66
N PHE A 193 -11.34 8.63 4.35
CA PHE A 193 -10.22 9.22 3.63
C PHE A 193 -10.60 10.64 3.23
N ASP A 194 -9.67 11.56 3.42
CA ASP A 194 -9.87 12.98 3.06
C ASP A 194 -9.36 13.25 1.64
N LYS A 195 -9.61 14.47 1.15
CA LYS A 195 -9.01 14.97 -0.08
C LYS A 195 -7.50 14.70 -0.03
N PRO A 196 -6.93 14.05 -1.06
CA PRO A 196 -5.51 13.80 -1.11
C PRO A 196 -4.71 15.08 -0.90
N VAL A 197 -3.93 15.12 0.18
CA VAL A 197 -2.93 16.18 0.44
C VAL A 197 -1.52 15.73 0.07
N SER A 198 -1.35 14.42 -0.19
CA SER A 198 -0.06 13.86 -0.59
C SER A 198 0.36 14.46 -1.94
N PRO A 199 1.57 15.04 -2.05
CA PRO A 199 2.02 15.63 -3.30
C PRO A 199 2.19 14.58 -4.40
N LEU A 200 2.40 13.30 -4.04
CA LEU A 200 2.40 12.17 -4.96
C LEU A 200 1.04 11.97 -5.64
N LEU A 201 -0.05 12.09 -4.87
CA LEU A 201 -1.41 11.93 -5.41
C LEU A 201 -1.84 13.15 -6.24
N LEU A 202 -1.47 14.35 -5.78
CA LEU A 202 -1.81 15.61 -6.43
C LEU A 202 -1.10 15.76 -7.79
N SER A 203 0.21 15.53 -7.85
CA SER A 203 1.03 15.64 -9.08
C SER A 203 0.66 14.62 -10.16
N ALA A 204 0.16 13.45 -9.77
CA ALA A 204 -0.35 12.44 -10.71
C ALA A 204 -1.83 12.68 -11.10
N GLY A 205 -2.44 13.81 -10.72
CA GLY A 205 -3.78 14.18 -11.18
C GLY A 205 -4.94 13.39 -10.56
N MET A 206 -4.71 12.61 -9.49
CA MET A 206 -5.73 11.74 -8.88
C MET A 206 -6.80 12.52 -8.08
N ALA A 207 -6.51 13.76 -7.70
CA ALA A 207 -7.43 14.62 -6.93
C ALA A 207 -8.38 15.47 -7.80
N ARG A 208 -8.40 15.28 -9.12
CA ARG A 208 -9.29 16.03 -10.02
C ARG A 208 -10.76 15.81 -9.67
N ASP A 209 -11.53 16.90 -9.79
CA ASP A 209 -12.98 16.96 -9.58
C ASP A 209 -13.45 16.53 -8.17
N TRP A 210 -12.59 16.55 -7.15
CA TRP A 210 -12.97 16.17 -5.79
C TRP A 210 -14.17 17.01 -5.26
N PRO A 211 -15.19 16.41 -4.61
CA PRO A 211 -15.35 14.99 -4.23
C PRO A 211 -16.20 14.14 -5.21
N ASP A 212 -16.34 14.54 -6.47
CA ASP A 212 -17.22 13.87 -7.46
C ASP A 212 -16.92 12.37 -7.59
N ALA A 213 -17.95 11.55 -7.42
CA ALA A 213 -17.92 10.09 -7.52
C ALA A 213 -16.95 9.37 -6.58
N ARG A 214 -16.72 9.92 -5.39
CA ARG A 214 -15.96 9.29 -4.30
C ARG A 214 -16.88 8.97 -3.13
N GLY A 215 -16.56 7.91 -2.42
CA GLY A 215 -17.31 7.53 -1.24
C GLY A 215 -16.71 6.35 -0.51
N ILE A 216 -17.35 6.03 0.60
CA ILE A 216 -16.99 4.93 1.48
C ILE A 216 -18.20 4.03 1.67
N TRP A 217 -17.98 2.73 1.55
CA TRP A 217 -18.90 1.72 2.01
C TRP A 217 -18.32 1.05 3.25
N HIS A 218 -19.16 0.69 4.21
CA HIS A 218 -18.78 -0.22 5.29
C HIS A 218 -19.94 -1.10 5.72
N ASN A 219 -19.62 -2.27 6.26
CA ASN A 219 -20.60 -3.14 6.88
C ASN A 219 -21.15 -2.55 8.20
N ASP A 220 -22.29 -3.06 8.65
CA ASP A 220 -22.95 -2.61 9.88
C ASP A 220 -22.03 -2.76 11.12
N ALA A 221 -21.20 -3.81 11.13
CA ALA A 221 -20.25 -4.11 12.20
C ALA A 221 -18.95 -3.28 12.14
N LYS A 222 -18.79 -2.38 11.16
CA LYS A 222 -17.61 -1.50 11.04
C LYS A 222 -16.27 -2.26 10.99
N SER A 223 -16.28 -3.47 10.44
CA SER A 223 -15.15 -4.40 10.41
C SER A 223 -14.69 -4.76 8.99
N PHE A 224 -15.47 -4.37 7.98
CA PHE A 224 -15.15 -4.50 6.56
C PHE A 224 -15.60 -3.24 5.82
N LEU A 225 -14.67 -2.63 5.07
CA LEU A 225 -14.84 -1.32 4.43
C LEU A 225 -14.33 -1.35 3.00
N VAL A 226 -14.90 -0.51 2.15
CA VAL A 226 -14.45 -0.29 0.77
C VAL A 226 -14.43 1.19 0.48
N TRP A 227 -13.26 1.73 0.15
CA TRP A 227 -13.16 3.09 -0.41
C TRP A 227 -13.30 3.02 -1.92
N VAL A 228 -14.02 3.97 -2.49
CA VAL A 228 -14.32 4.05 -3.92
C VAL A 228 -13.69 5.32 -4.49
N ASN A 229 -12.88 5.16 -5.55
CA ASN A 229 -12.26 6.24 -6.35
C ASN A 229 -11.29 7.18 -5.61
N GLU A 230 -10.51 6.66 -4.67
CA GLU A 230 -9.39 7.40 -4.05
C GLU A 230 -8.11 7.27 -4.91
N GLU A 231 -7.11 6.48 -4.48
CA GLU A 231 -5.88 6.22 -5.26
C GLU A 231 -6.07 5.11 -6.31
N ASP A 232 -7.00 4.19 -6.04
CA ASP A 232 -7.41 3.09 -6.91
C ASP A 232 -8.96 3.09 -7.02
N HIS A 233 -9.52 2.32 -7.95
CA HIS A 233 -10.99 2.22 -8.09
C HIS A 233 -11.65 1.73 -6.79
N LEU A 234 -11.11 0.66 -6.21
CA LEU A 234 -11.56 0.10 -4.95
C LEU A 234 -10.39 -0.10 -4.00
N ARG A 235 -10.57 0.25 -2.73
CA ARG A 235 -9.67 -0.15 -1.64
C ARG A 235 -10.46 -0.93 -0.60
N VAL A 236 -10.31 -2.26 -0.62
CA VAL A 236 -11.02 -3.20 0.26
C VAL A 236 -10.23 -3.40 1.54
N ILE A 237 -10.87 -3.26 2.68
CA ILE A 237 -10.24 -3.22 4.01
C ILE A 237 -11.03 -4.13 4.96
N SER A 238 -10.34 -5.01 5.68
CA SER A 238 -10.85 -5.69 6.86
C SER A 238 -10.04 -5.23 8.07
N MET A 239 -10.70 -4.94 9.18
CA MET A 239 -10.03 -4.53 10.41
C MET A 239 -10.85 -4.81 11.66
N GLU A 240 -10.17 -4.92 12.80
CA GLU A 240 -10.77 -4.96 14.12
C GLU A 240 -9.77 -4.54 15.21
N LYS A 241 -10.28 -4.30 16.42
CA LYS A 241 -9.44 -4.09 17.61
C LYS A 241 -8.84 -5.41 18.09
N GLY A 242 -7.66 -5.34 18.70
CA GLY A 242 -6.95 -6.52 19.20
C GLY A 242 -6.13 -7.25 18.12
N GLY A 243 -5.71 -8.45 18.48
CA GLY A 243 -4.66 -9.21 17.80
C GLY A 243 -5.09 -10.39 16.94
N ASN A 244 -6.39 -10.58 16.69
CA ASN A 244 -6.87 -11.71 15.88
C ASN A 244 -6.76 -11.42 14.38
N MET A 245 -5.53 -11.36 13.88
CA MET A 245 -5.22 -11.21 12.46
C MET A 245 -5.83 -12.32 11.61
N LYS A 246 -5.99 -13.53 12.15
CA LYS A 246 -6.58 -14.66 11.44
C LYS A 246 -8.04 -14.41 11.06
N GLU A 247 -8.83 -13.90 11.99
CA GLU A 247 -10.22 -13.52 11.72
C GLU A 247 -10.32 -12.31 10.77
N VAL A 248 -9.47 -11.30 10.95
CA VAL A 248 -9.36 -10.17 10.01
C VAL A 248 -9.09 -10.67 8.58
N PHE A 249 -8.16 -11.62 8.43
CA PHE A 249 -7.78 -12.18 7.13
C PHE A 249 -8.86 -13.09 6.54
N ARG A 250 -9.55 -13.90 7.35
CA ARG A 250 -10.72 -14.68 6.92
C ARG A 250 -11.77 -13.76 6.32
N ARG A 251 -12.22 -12.75 7.09
CA ARG A 251 -13.24 -11.79 6.66
C ARG A 251 -12.81 -11.04 5.39
N PHE A 252 -11.52 -10.68 5.31
CA PHE A 252 -10.94 -10.08 4.11
C PHE A 252 -11.07 -10.98 2.87
N CYS A 253 -10.62 -12.23 2.94
CA CYS A 253 -10.66 -13.15 1.82
C CYS A 253 -12.09 -13.44 1.36
N VAL A 254 -12.99 -13.75 2.30
CA VAL A 254 -14.39 -14.06 1.99
C VAL A 254 -15.10 -12.85 1.39
N GLY A 255 -14.94 -11.67 1.98
CA GLY A 255 -15.56 -10.44 1.48
C GLY A 255 -15.04 -10.06 0.09
N LEU A 256 -13.74 -10.19 -0.14
CA LEU A 256 -13.13 -9.90 -1.43
C LEU A 256 -13.59 -10.86 -2.53
N GLN A 257 -13.71 -12.16 -2.22
CA GLN A 257 -14.25 -13.16 -3.14
C GLN A 257 -15.73 -12.88 -3.49
N LYS A 258 -16.55 -12.46 -2.50
CA LYS A 258 -17.93 -12.04 -2.75
C LYS A 258 -17.97 -10.84 -3.70
N ILE A 259 -17.19 -9.80 -3.44
CA ILE A 259 -17.12 -8.61 -4.32
C ILE A 259 -16.70 -9.03 -5.74
N GLU A 260 -15.62 -9.83 -5.88
CA GLU A 260 -15.13 -10.27 -7.18
C GLU A 260 -16.17 -11.09 -7.96
N ALA A 261 -16.91 -11.97 -7.28
CA ALA A 261 -17.98 -12.75 -7.90
C ALA A 261 -19.09 -11.87 -8.48
N VAL A 262 -19.46 -10.79 -7.77
CA VAL A 262 -20.46 -9.83 -8.25
C VAL A 262 -19.95 -9.08 -9.47
N PHE A 263 -18.73 -8.54 -9.42
CA PHE A 263 -18.11 -7.86 -10.57
C PHE A 263 -17.99 -8.76 -11.81
N LYS A 264 -17.60 -10.03 -11.65
CA LYS A 264 -17.58 -11.02 -12.74
C LYS A 264 -18.97 -11.28 -13.33
N LYS A 265 -20.01 -11.38 -12.48
CA LYS A 265 -21.40 -11.58 -12.93
C LYS A 265 -21.90 -10.43 -13.81
N HIS A 266 -21.43 -9.20 -13.56
CA HIS A 266 -21.75 -8.02 -14.37
C HIS A 266 -20.81 -7.81 -15.56
N ASN A 267 -20.00 -8.81 -15.93
CA ASN A 267 -19.03 -8.74 -17.03
C ASN A 267 -17.96 -7.63 -16.86
N HIS A 268 -17.68 -7.26 -15.60
CA HIS A 268 -16.70 -6.24 -15.20
C HIS A 268 -15.64 -6.87 -14.31
N GLY A 269 -14.81 -7.77 -14.86
CA GLY A 269 -13.70 -8.38 -14.12
C GLY A 269 -12.69 -7.34 -13.61
N PHE A 270 -11.86 -7.73 -12.65
CA PHE A 270 -10.73 -6.89 -12.24
C PHE A 270 -9.59 -6.96 -13.26
N MET A 271 -8.83 -5.87 -13.38
CA MET A 271 -7.57 -5.84 -14.13
C MET A 271 -6.60 -6.82 -13.48
N TRP A 272 -6.21 -7.84 -14.23
CA TRP A 272 -5.36 -8.91 -13.74
C TRP A 272 -4.65 -9.60 -14.91
N ASN A 273 -3.37 -9.94 -14.71
CA ASN A 273 -2.64 -10.82 -15.61
C ASN A 273 -1.71 -11.76 -14.83
N GLU A 274 -1.24 -12.81 -15.50
CA GLU A 274 -0.42 -13.86 -14.87
C GLU A 274 0.93 -13.34 -14.35
N HIS A 275 1.48 -12.31 -14.97
CA HIS A 275 2.78 -11.74 -14.62
C HIS A 275 2.69 -10.78 -13.42
N LEU A 276 1.78 -9.82 -13.46
CA LEU A 276 1.67 -8.73 -12.48
C LEU A 276 0.62 -8.98 -11.39
N GLY A 277 -0.19 -10.04 -11.51
CA GLY A 277 -1.35 -10.23 -10.64
C GLY A 277 -2.38 -9.13 -10.86
N TYR A 278 -2.98 -8.62 -9.79
CA TYR A 278 -3.92 -7.50 -9.88
C TYR A 278 -3.19 -6.20 -10.19
N VAL A 279 -3.71 -5.48 -11.20
CA VAL A 279 -3.13 -4.22 -11.67
C VAL A 279 -3.74 -3.05 -10.92
N LEU A 280 -2.89 -2.15 -10.43
CA LEU A 280 -3.24 -0.96 -9.65
C LEU A 280 -2.45 0.26 -10.15
N THR A 281 -2.83 1.46 -9.69
CA THR A 281 -2.26 2.73 -10.14
C THR A 281 -0.75 2.82 -9.89
N CYS A 282 -0.33 2.53 -8.66
CA CYS A 282 1.07 2.61 -8.27
C CYS A 282 1.76 1.24 -8.44
N PRO A 283 2.93 1.16 -9.09
CA PRO A 283 3.67 -0.10 -9.24
C PRO A 283 4.00 -0.80 -7.91
N SER A 284 4.09 -0.07 -6.79
CA SER A 284 4.29 -0.70 -5.48
C SER A 284 3.13 -1.55 -4.99
N ASN A 285 1.94 -1.37 -5.56
CA ASN A 285 0.71 -2.04 -5.15
C ASN A 285 0.34 -3.21 -6.08
N LEU A 286 1.16 -3.54 -7.08
CA LEU A 286 0.90 -4.69 -7.96
C LEU A 286 0.95 -6.05 -7.22
N GLY A 287 0.53 -7.11 -7.90
CA GLY A 287 0.49 -8.47 -7.37
C GLY A 287 -0.79 -8.69 -6.57
N THR A 288 -0.65 -8.83 -5.26
CA THR A 288 -1.81 -8.97 -4.37
C THR A 288 -2.45 -7.64 -4.02
N GLY A 289 -1.70 -6.53 -4.13
CA GLY A 289 -2.02 -5.22 -3.55
C GLY A 289 -2.17 -5.24 -2.03
N LEU A 290 -1.82 -6.36 -1.38
CA LEU A 290 -2.15 -6.62 0.01
C LEU A 290 -1.19 -5.87 0.94
N ARG A 291 -1.77 -5.21 1.94
CA ARG A 291 -1.07 -4.68 3.10
C ARG A 291 -1.75 -5.15 4.37
N GLY A 292 -1.13 -6.11 5.04
CA GLY A 292 -1.44 -6.51 6.41
C GLY A 292 -0.73 -5.60 7.40
N GLY A 293 -1.26 -5.45 8.60
CA GLY A 293 -0.61 -4.65 9.62
C GLY A 293 -1.33 -4.60 10.94
N VAL A 294 -0.59 -4.17 11.95
CA VAL A 294 -1.07 -3.99 13.31
C VAL A 294 -0.66 -2.63 13.86
N HIS A 295 -1.52 -2.05 14.70
CA HIS A 295 -1.05 -0.99 15.59
C HIS A 295 -0.46 -1.66 16.82
N VAL A 296 0.86 -1.53 17.05
CA VAL A 296 1.53 -2.25 18.14
C VAL A 296 2.48 -1.35 18.93
N LYS A 297 2.41 -1.47 20.25
CA LYS A 297 3.21 -0.68 21.20
C LYS A 297 4.59 -1.30 21.38
N LEU A 298 5.64 -0.66 20.88
CA LEU A 298 7.02 -1.13 21.06
C LEU A 298 7.93 -0.08 21.72
N PRO A 299 7.64 0.39 22.94
CA PRO A 299 8.32 1.54 23.55
C PRO A 299 9.83 1.33 23.73
N LYS A 300 10.27 0.13 24.12
CA LYS A 300 11.70 -0.19 24.31
C LYS A 300 12.41 -0.50 22.99
N LEU A 301 11.77 -1.26 22.11
CA LEU A 301 12.39 -1.69 20.85
C LEU A 301 12.54 -0.53 19.86
N SER A 302 11.59 0.41 19.84
CA SER A 302 11.62 1.54 18.90
C SER A 302 12.82 2.49 19.10
N THR A 303 13.40 2.53 20.29
CA THR A 303 14.58 3.35 20.62
C THR A 303 15.89 2.56 20.54
N HIS A 304 15.82 1.26 20.24
CA HIS A 304 16.99 0.41 20.16
C HIS A 304 17.74 0.67 18.84
N ALA A 305 19.07 0.79 18.89
CA ALA A 305 19.89 1.15 17.72
C ALA A 305 19.72 0.19 16.52
N LYS A 306 19.39 -1.09 16.78
CA LYS A 306 19.16 -2.11 15.73
C LYS A 306 17.72 -2.18 15.22
N PHE A 307 16.83 -1.27 15.61
CA PHE A 307 15.41 -1.36 15.27
C PHE A 307 15.15 -1.39 13.76
N GLU A 308 15.79 -0.49 13.00
CA GLU A 308 15.66 -0.46 11.53
C GLU A 308 16.24 -1.72 10.86
N GLU A 309 17.37 -2.23 11.40
CA GLU A 309 17.99 -3.47 10.92
C GLU A 309 17.05 -4.66 11.13
N ILE A 310 16.41 -4.76 12.29
CA ILE A 310 15.43 -5.81 12.60
C ILE A 310 14.25 -5.74 11.62
N LEU A 311 13.70 -4.54 11.39
CA LEU A 311 12.60 -4.36 10.43
C LEU A 311 13.01 -4.78 9.01
N THR A 312 14.19 -4.37 8.58
CA THR A 312 14.72 -4.71 7.25
C THR A 312 14.87 -6.22 7.08
N ARG A 313 15.44 -6.92 8.07
CA ARG A 313 15.60 -8.38 8.04
C ARG A 313 14.27 -9.12 8.05
N LEU A 314 13.30 -8.63 8.81
CA LEU A 314 11.94 -9.16 8.84
C LEU A 314 11.09 -8.72 7.64
N ARG A 315 11.65 -7.89 6.75
CA ARG A 315 10.97 -7.32 5.58
C ARG A 315 9.75 -6.45 5.91
N LEU A 316 9.70 -5.90 7.13
CA LEU A 316 8.62 -5.05 7.63
C LEU A 316 8.93 -3.56 7.39
N GLN A 317 7.89 -2.72 7.33
CA GLN A 317 8.02 -1.27 7.26
C GLN A 317 7.18 -0.60 8.35
N LYS A 318 7.81 0.25 9.17
CA LYS A 318 7.09 1.09 10.14
C LYS A 318 6.46 2.31 9.46
N ARG A 319 5.34 2.80 9.98
CA ARG A 319 4.73 4.09 9.58
C ARG A 319 4.19 4.86 10.80
N GLY A 320 3.88 6.14 10.62
CA GLY A 320 3.16 6.90 11.64
C GLY A 320 1.73 6.41 11.83
N THR A 321 1.10 6.85 12.90
CA THR A 321 -0.22 6.38 13.35
C THR A 321 -1.35 6.71 12.38
N GLY A 322 -1.22 7.77 11.60
CA GLY A 322 -2.21 8.21 10.60
C GLY A 322 -1.92 7.75 9.17
N GLY A 323 -0.80 7.06 8.90
CA GLY A 323 -0.43 6.64 7.55
C GLY A 323 0.98 7.04 7.14
N VAL A 324 1.21 7.09 5.82
CA VAL A 324 2.55 7.27 5.21
C VAL A 324 3.12 8.67 5.35
N ASP A 325 2.25 9.66 5.41
CA ASP A 325 2.62 11.08 5.48
C ASP A 325 2.59 11.62 6.92
N THR A 326 2.37 10.75 7.91
CA THR A 326 2.31 11.14 9.32
C THR A 326 3.51 10.62 10.08
N ALA A 327 4.04 11.44 10.99
CA ALA A 327 5.04 10.97 11.94
C ALA A 327 4.41 10.00 12.95
N SER A 328 5.23 9.11 13.52
CA SER A 328 4.83 8.39 14.73
C SER A 328 4.66 9.38 15.87
N VAL A 329 3.49 9.40 16.50
CA VAL A 329 3.27 10.25 17.66
C VAL A 329 4.07 9.68 18.85
N GLY A 330 5.14 10.40 19.22
CA GLY A 330 5.91 10.15 20.45
C GLY A 330 7.31 9.53 20.32
N GLY A 331 8.08 9.76 19.23
CA GLY A 331 9.47 9.26 19.11
C GLY A 331 10.42 10.10 18.25
N TRP A 332 10.95 11.19 18.85
CA TRP A 332 12.06 12.13 18.54
C TRP A 332 12.45 12.54 17.09
N ARG A 333 12.52 13.86 16.90
CA ARG A 333 13.08 14.62 15.76
C ARG A 333 14.61 14.60 15.80
N GLN A 334 15.28 14.30 14.70
CA GLN A 334 16.73 14.55 14.62
C GLN A 334 16.98 16.06 14.48
N ALA A 335 17.73 16.62 15.44
CA ALA A 335 18.22 17.98 15.41
C ALA A 335 19.42 18.08 14.47
N HIS A 336 19.40 19.05 13.57
CA HIS A 336 20.60 19.70 13.05
C HIS A 336 20.40 21.20 13.23
N GLY A 337 21.36 21.83 13.92
CA GLY A 337 21.43 23.27 14.08
C GLY A 337 21.87 23.96 12.79
N GLY A 338 21.47 25.21 12.65
CA GLY A 338 21.79 26.09 11.54
C GLY A 338 20.80 27.24 11.52
N ASP A 339 21.24 28.40 11.99
CA ASP A 339 20.50 29.65 12.04
C ASP A 339 20.01 30.10 10.66
N GLY A 340 18.83 30.73 10.61
CA GLY A 340 18.29 31.38 9.41
C GLY A 340 16.86 31.87 9.58
N GLU A 341 16.71 33.16 9.87
CA GLU A 341 15.58 34.04 9.49
C GLU A 341 15.07 33.73 8.07
N GLU A 342 13.82 33.94 7.63
CA GLU A 342 12.80 34.92 7.99
C GLU A 342 11.46 34.57 7.28
N ALA A 343 10.38 35.20 7.78
CA ALA A 343 9.18 35.73 7.11
C ALA A 343 8.38 34.95 6.04
N GLY A 344 7.05 34.94 6.23
CA GLY A 344 6.08 34.81 5.13
C GLY A 344 4.77 34.10 5.50
N GLU A 345 3.88 34.76 6.23
CA GLU A 345 2.53 34.26 6.52
C GLU A 345 1.65 34.17 5.27
N GLY A 346 1.23 32.94 4.93
CA GLY A 346 0.04 32.66 4.12
C GLY A 346 -0.94 31.83 4.94
N ARG A 347 -2.16 32.34 5.15
CA ARG A 347 -3.22 31.71 5.94
C ARG A 347 -3.65 30.36 5.36
N GLY A 348 -2.95 29.29 5.75
CA GLY A 348 -3.44 27.92 5.70
C GLY A 348 -4.02 27.54 7.05
N HIS A 349 -5.26 27.07 7.08
CA HIS A 349 -5.90 26.54 8.28
C HIS A 349 -5.06 25.39 8.86
N ARG A 350 -4.23 25.71 9.86
CA ARG A 350 -3.53 24.76 10.71
C ARG A 350 -4.56 24.13 11.65
N TRP A 351 -4.95 22.90 11.37
CA TRP A 351 -5.60 22.06 12.36
C TRP A 351 -4.56 21.67 13.41
N HIS A 352 -4.57 22.37 14.54
CA HIS A 352 -3.98 21.88 15.78
C HIS A 352 -4.80 20.66 16.24
N ASP A 353 -4.16 19.49 16.41
CA ASP A 353 -4.74 18.34 17.13
C ASP A 353 -5.05 18.80 18.57
N PRO A 354 -6.33 18.96 18.95
CA PRO A 354 -6.70 19.50 20.25
C PRO A 354 -6.84 18.34 21.24
N ARG A 355 -5.74 17.67 21.60
CA ARG A 355 -5.74 16.66 22.66
C ARG A 355 -4.51 16.78 23.57
N PRO A 356 -4.70 17.10 24.87
CA PRO A 356 -3.70 16.82 25.88
C PRO A 356 -3.70 15.31 26.19
N GLU A 357 -2.51 14.71 26.28
CA GLU A 357 -2.24 13.29 26.60
C GLU A 357 -2.48 12.24 25.49
N VAL A 358 -1.82 12.39 24.34
CA VAL A 358 -1.71 11.29 23.36
C VAL A 358 -0.67 10.27 23.84
N LYS A 359 -1.15 9.15 24.39
CA LYS A 359 -0.35 7.94 24.68
C LYS A 359 0.40 7.49 23.42
N ARG A 360 1.64 7.03 23.60
CA ARG A 360 2.65 6.80 22.54
C ARG A 360 2.32 5.57 21.70
N TYR A 361 2.33 5.66 20.36
CA TYR A 361 1.97 4.55 19.47
C TYR A 361 2.87 4.46 18.23
N LEU A 362 3.26 3.24 17.84
CA LEU A 362 3.80 2.96 16.50
C LEU A 362 2.76 2.12 15.72
N CYS A 363 2.49 2.53 14.48
CA CYS A 363 1.80 1.66 13.53
C CYS A 363 2.86 0.79 12.85
N PHE A 364 2.80 -0.52 13.07
CA PHE A 364 3.55 -1.46 12.26
C PHE A 364 2.64 -1.97 11.19
N SER A 365 2.79 -1.44 10.00
CA SER A 365 2.40 -2.25 8.86
C SER A 365 3.37 -3.41 8.82
N VAL A 366 2.91 -4.59 9.25
CA VAL A 366 3.55 -5.83 8.91
C VAL A 366 3.39 -5.95 7.40
N PHE A 367 4.27 -5.29 6.66
CA PHE A 367 4.59 -5.73 5.33
C PHE A 367 5.17 -7.11 5.52
N CYS A 368 4.32 -8.13 5.52
CA CYS A 368 4.68 -9.18 4.60
C CYS A 368 4.73 -8.46 3.27
N ILE A 369 5.96 -8.24 2.82
CA ILE A 369 6.30 -8.15 1.43
C ILE A 369 5.69 -9.42 0.79
N ILE A 370 4.37 -9.40 0.57
CA ILE A 370 3.67 -10.20 -0.43
C ILE A 370 3.84 -9.41 -1.73
N LYS A 371 5.12 -9.05 -2.00
CA LYS A 371 5.55 -8.51 -3.28
C LYS A 371 5.28 -9.61 -4.30
N MET A 372 4.99 -9.22 -5.54
CA MET A 372 4.77 -10.00 -6.77
C MET A 372 5.07 -11.53 -6.77
N THR A 373 6.08 -12.02 -6.07
CA THR A 373 6.23 -13.43 -5.69
C THR A 373 5.12 -13.89 -4.74
N SER A 374 4.17 -14.69 -5.25
CA SER A 374 3.28 -15.64 -4.56
C SER A 374 2.83 -15.35 -3.11
N LEU A 375 1.56 -15.58 -2.77
CA LEU A 375 1.20 -15.90 -1.38
C LEU A 375 1.72 -17.32 -1.04
N VAL A 376 3.03 -17.44 -0.93
CA VAL A 376 3.74 -18.55 -0.31
C VAL A 376 4.55 -17.92 0.79
N VAL A 377 4.19 -18.25 2.02
CA VAL A 377 4.91 -17.91 3.24
C VAL A 377 6.27 -18.63 3.20
N THR A 378 7.23 -18.05 2.47
CA THR A 378 8.58 -18.63 2.31
C THR A 378 9.52 -18.23 3.45
N ARG A 379 10.17 -19.26 4.01
CA ARG A 379 11.21 -19.27 5.06
C ARG A 379 12.20 -18.09 5.00
N ALA A 380 12.40 -17.42 6.14
CA ALA A 380 13.69 -16.82 6.49
C ALA A 380 14.58 -17.92 7.12
N GLY A 381 15.09 -18.82 6.29
CA GLY A 381 16.07 -19.83 6.69
C GLY A 381 17.40 -19.50 6.02
N ASP A 382 18.18 -18.66 6.69
CA ASP A 382 19.65 -18.61 6.73
C ASP A 382 20.09 -17.19 7.15
N CYS A 383 21.10 -17.13 8.03
CA CYS A 383 21.70 -15.92 8.65
C CYS A 383 21.10 -15.45 9.99
N LEU A 384 21.08 -16.33 10.99
CA LEU A 384 21.42 -15.90 12.36
C LEU A 384 22.65 -16.70 12.81
N PRO A 385 23.86 -16.09 12.80
CA PRO A 385 24.99 -16.70 13.50
C PRO A 385 24.61 -16.88 14.97
N GLY A 386 24.85 -18.08 15.52
CA GLY A 386 24.50 -18.46 16.91
C GLY A 386 25.06 -17.55 18.01
N HIS A 387 25.86 -16.55 17.66
CA HIS A 387 26.29 -15.48 18.55
C HIS A 387 25.23 -14.41 18.85
N PHE A 388 24.21 -14.21 18.00
CA PHE A 388 23.21 -13.14 18.20
C PHE A 388 22.15 -13.50 19.26
N LEU A 389 21.88 -14.79 19.46
CA LEU A 389 20.98 -15.29 20.51
C LEU A 389 21.56 -15.13 21.93
N LYS A 390 22.89 -15.03 22.07
CA LYS A 390 23.52 -14.87 23.38
C LYS A 390 23.39 -13.45 23.96
N THR A 391 23.06 -12.44 23.16
CA THR A 391 23.02 -11.03 23.60
C THR A 391 21.61 -10.50 23.88
N LEU A 392 20.56 -11.33 23.72
CA LEU A 392 19.15 -10.96 23.95
C LEU A 392 18.54 -11.67 25.17
N HIS A 393 19.39 -12.14 26.09
CA HIS A 393 19.05 -13.06 27.19
C HIS A 393 18.35 -12.44 28.42
N SER A 394 17.62 -11.32 28.29
CA SER A 394 17.00 -10.66 29.44
C SER A 394 15.50 -10.40 29.36
N ASP A 395 14.79 -10.83 28.30
CA ASP A 395 13.33 -10.71 28.25
C ASP A 395 12.65 -11.93 27.60
N PRO A 396 12.10 -12.88 28.39
CA PRO A 396 11.40 -14.05 27.86
C PRO A 396 10.17 -13.71 27.02
N THR A 397 9.64 -12.48 27.13
CA THR A 397 8.49 -11.96 26.37
C THR A 397 8.86 -11.60 24.92
N PHE A 398 10.11 -11.20 24.68
CA PHE A 398 10.62 -10.89 23.34
C PHE A 398 10.72 -12.15 22.47
N ILE A 399 11.04 -13.28 23.10
CA ILE A 399 11.04 -14.58 22.45
C ILE A 399 9.61 -14.96 22.04
N SER A 400 8.57 -14.76 22.86
CA SER A 400 7.20 -15.14 22.45
C SER A 400 6.68 -14.32 21.27
N ILE A 401 6.94 -13.01 21.23
CA ILE A 401 6.54 -12.14 20.11
C ILE A 401 7.28 -12.55 18.83
N LEU A 402 8.61 -12.74 18.88
CA LEU A 402 9.37 -13.23 17.73
C LEU A 402 9.02 -14.66 17.35
N HIS A 403 8.69 -15.54 18.30
CA HIS A 403 8.27 -16.91 18.03
C HIS A 403 6.87 -16.91 17.41
N SER A 404 5.94 -16.06 17.83
CA SER A 404 4.64 -15.91 17.17
C SER A 404 4.76 -15.27 15.79
N PHE A 405 5.62 -14.25 15.59
CA PHE A 405 5.85 -13.65 14.27
C PHE A 405 6.66 -14.56 13.34
N SER A 406 7.66 -15.30 13.83
CA SER A 406 8.48 -16.23 13.03
C SER A 406 7.76 -17.56 12.81
N SER A 407 7.07 -18.14 13.78
CA SER A 407 6.33 -19.39 13.60
C SER A 407 5.08 -19.23 12.72
N SER A 408 4.50 -18.02 12.65
CA SER A 408 3.36 -17.73 11.77
C SER A 408 3.75 -17.50 10.30
N PHE A 409 5.07 -17.36 9.99
CA PHE A 409 5.56 -17.02 8.65
C PHE A 409 6.61 -17.98 8.06
N ILE A 410 6.57 -19.27 8.38
CA ILE A 410 7.53 -20.27 7.86
C ILE A 410 6.77 -21.51 7.29
N PHE A 411 7.02 -21.92 6.03
CA PHE A 411 7.60 -23.25 5.63
C PHE A 411 7.29 -23.72 4.19
N LEU A 412 8.30 -24.33 3.53
CA LEU A 412 8.34 -25.67 2.87
C LEU A 412 9.79 -25.95 2.38
N LEU A 413 10.45 -27.11 2.55
CA LEU A 413 10.18 -28.51 2.10
C LEU A 413 10.73 -29.60 3.08
N PRO A 414 10.45 -30.91 2.87
CA PRO A 414 10.58 -31.98 3.86
C PRO A 414 11.88 -32.78 3.74
N THR A 415 12.66 -32.89 4.82
CA THR A 415 13.40 -34.10 5.23
C THR A 415 14.21 -33.81 6.50
N VAL A 416 14.39 -34.87 7.30
CA VAL A 416 15.19 -34.97 8.54
C VAL A 416 14.50 -34.48 9.82
N THR A 417 13.59 -35.32 10.28
CA THR A 417 13.32 -35.57 11.71
C THR A 417 14.61 -36.03 12.38
N PHE A 418 15.05 -35.37 13.46
CA PHE A 418 15.48 -35.95 14.76
C PHE A 418 16.32 -34.93 15.57
N HIS A 419 16.08 -34.93 16.89
CA HIS A 419 16.82 -34.21 17.94
C HIS A 419 16.63 -32.69 18.06
N LEU A 420 15.57 -32.27 18.75
CA LEU A 420 15.59 -31.08 19.63
C LEU A 420 14.48 -31.07 20.69
N SER A 421 13.97 -32.25 21.09
CA SER A 421 12.87 -32.39 22.06
C SER A 421 13.33 -32.76 23.49
N ARG A 422 14.63 -32.74 23.82
CA ARG A 422 15.12 -33.30 25.11
C ARG A 422 15.91 -32.39 26.04
N SER A 423 16.08 -31.10 25.76
CA SER A 423 16.91 -30.24 26.63
C SER A 423 16.17 -29.23 27.50
N PHE A 424 14.83 -29.23 27.51
CA PHE A 424 14.01 -28.28 28.29
C PHE A 424 13.71 -28.71 29.75
N HIS A 425 14.50 -29.61 30.35
CA HIS A 425 14.27 -30.09 31.73
C HIS A 425 15.47 -29.99 32.68
N ARG A 426 16.50 -29.23 32.33
CA ARG A 426 17.52 -28.81 33.30
C ARG A 426 17.92 -27.38 33.01
N ILE A 427 17.39 -26.47 33.83
CA ILE A 427 17.86 -25.15 34.26
C ILE A 427 16.56 -24.40 34.62
N VAL A 428 16.06 -24.73 35.81
CA VAL A 428 15.30 -23.81 36.68
C VAL A 428 16.33 -23.07 37.50
#